data_AF-A0AAV0VS74-F1
#
_entry.id   AF-A0AAV0VS74-F1
#
_cell.length_a   1.000
_cell.length_b   1.000
_cell.length_c   1.000
_cell.angle_alpha   90.00
_cell.angle_beta   90.00
_cell.angle_gamma   90.00
#
_symmetry.space_group_name_H-M   'P 1'
#
loop_
_entity.id
_entity.type
_entity.pdbx_description
1 polymer ?
#
loop_
_entity_poly.entity_id
_entity_poly.type
_entity_poly.pdbx_seq_one_letter_code
_entity_poly.pdbx_strand_id
1 'polypeptide(L)'
;MKCFKNTEQLNQSIKDISNQYSELFGESIFSIEQKLRGELNLLENKLKSDTDLTTITSAITFLDKLDFDYFPVFSLFIKILITLPISIATAERSFSSLRLLKTWLRTRMSEERLTGLALLYIHKNIDIHNNIENIINRFANDKNRKLDFIL
;
A
#
# COMPACT_ATOMS: atom_id res chain seq x y z
N MET A 1 -16.88 2.80 -18.92
CA MET A 1 -16.03 3.82 -18.25
C MET A 1 -16.63 5.18 -18.58
N LYS A 2 -17.48 5.73 -17.70
CA LYS A 2 -18.17 7.01 -17.95
C LYS A 2 -17.18 8.13 -17.64
N CYS A 3 -16.60 8.72 -18.69
CA CYS A 3 -15.89 10.00 -18.60
C CYS A 3 -16.79 11.02 -17.90
N PHE A 4 -16.22 11.79 -16.96
CA PHE A 4 -16.90 12.87 -16.25
C PHE A 4 -17.68 13.75 -17.24
N LYS A 5 -19.01 13.71 -17.20
CA LYS A 5 -19.88 14.47 -18.11
C LYS A 5 -20.08 15.93 -17.67
N ASN A 6 -19.56 16.32 -16.51
CA ASN A 6 -19.80 17.65 -15.95
C ASN A 6 -18.53 18.21 -15.29
N THR A 7 -18.04 19.35 -15.77
CA THR A 7 -16.88 20.08 -15.24
C THR A 7 -17.06 20.46 -13.77
N GLU A 8 -18.30 20.67 -13.33
CA GLU A 8 -18.61 20.94 -11.92
C GLU A 8 -18.38 19.73 -11.02
N GLN A 9 -18.68 18.51 -11.48
CA GLN A 9 -18.42 17.29 -10.71
C GLN A 9 -16.92 17.04 -10.55
N LEU A 10 -16.14 17.29 -11.59
CA LEU A 10 -14.68 17.21 -11.53
C LEU A 10 -14.14 18.21 -10.50
N ASN A 11 -14.60 19.45 -10.54
CA ASN A 11 -14.19 20.49 -9.61
C ASN A 11 -14.54 20.15 -8.16
N GLN A 12 -15.71 19.54 -7.93
CA GLN A 12 -16.10 19.08 -6.62
C GLN A 12 -15.23 17.91 -6.14
N SER A 13 -14.98 16.91 -6.99
CA SER A 13 -14.09 15.79 -6.66
C SER A 13 -12.66 16.24 -6.35
N ILE A 14 -12.14 17.24 -7.07
CA ILE A 14 -10.81 17.81 -6.80
C ILE A 14 -10.77 18.46 -5.40
N LYS A 15 -11.82 19.20 -5.03
CA LYS A 15 -11.94 19.79 -3.69
C LYS A 15 -12.04 18.73 -2.60
N ASP A 16 -12.85 17.69 -2.83
CA ASP A 16 -13.03 16.61 -1.88
C ASP A 16 -11.71 15.85 -1.65
N ILE A 17 -10.98 15.53 -2.72
CA ILE A 17 -9.65 14.92 -2.67
C ILE A 17 -8.66 15.82 -1.94
N SER A 18 -8.63 17.12 -2.27
CA SER A 18 -7.70 18.05 -1.64
C SER A 18 -7.96 18.22 -0.14
N ASN A 19 -9.23 18.16 0.28
CA ASN A 19 -9.59 18.20 1.69
C ASN A 19 -9.18 16.90 2.41
N GLN A 20 -9.50 15.75 1.81
CA GLN A 20 -9.24 14.43 2.40
C GLN A 20 -7.75 14.13 2.57
N TYR A 21 -6.91 14.59 1.65
CA TYR A 21 -5.48 14.31 1.65
C TYR A 21 -4.60 15.51 2.03
N SER A 22 -5.19 16.62 2.48
CA SER A 22 -4.48 17.84 2.89
C SER A 22 -3.34 17.57 3.89
N GLU A 23 -3.55 16.66 4.84
CA GLU A 23 -2.54 16.25 5.81
C GLU A 23 -1.36 15.48 5.21
N LEU A 24 -1.55 14.73 4.10
CA LEU A 24 -0.48 13.94 3.48
C LEU A 24 0.53 14.80 2.73
N PHE A 25 0.12 15.97 2.25
CA PHE A 25 0.97 16.81 1.40
C PHE A 25 1.69 17.92 2.17
N GLY A 26 1.21 18.30 3.37
CA GLY A 26 1.81 19.38 4.16
C GLY A 26 1.79 20.77 3.49
N GLU A 27 1.08 20.90 2.37
CA GLU A 27 0.90 22.13 1.59
C GLU A 27 -0.53 22.67 1.75
N SER A 28 -0.74 23.94 1.41
CA SER A 28 -2.10 24.52 1.42
C SER A 28 -3.00 23.82 0.38
N ILE A 29 -4.23 23.50 0.78
CA ILE A 29 -5.29 22.91 -0.06
C ILE A 29 -5.41 23.64 -1.41
N PHE A 30 -5.33 24.97 -1.39
CA PHE A 30 -5.37 25.80 -2.59
C PHE A 30 -4.20 25.53 -3.54
N SER A 31 -2.98 25.30 -3.03
CA SER A 31 -1.81 24.98 -3.86
C SER A 31 -1.96 23.62 -4.53
N ILE A 32 -2.48 22.63 -3.80
CA ILE A 32 -2.71 21.26 -4.31
C ILE A 32 -3.79 21.27 -5.40
N GLU A 33 -4.90 21.98 -5.20
CA GLU A 33 -5.96 22.10 -6.21
C GLU A 33 -5.41 22.69 -7.51
N GLN A 34 -4.60 23.75 -7.44
CA GLN A 34 -4.04 24.40 -8.63
C GLN A 34 -3.00 23.51 -9.34
N LYS A 35 -2.12 22.84 -8.60
CA LYS A 35 -1.16 21.88 -9.16
C LYS A 35 -1.87 20.72 -9.83
N LEU A 36 -2.86 20.11 -9.17
CA LEU A 36 -3.62 18.98 -9.70
C LEU A 36 -4.39 19.37 -10.98
N ARG A 37 -5.02 20.55 -11.00
CA ARG A 37 -5.69 21.06 -12.22
C ARG A 37 -4.72 21.22 -13.38
N GLY A 38 -3.54 21.78 -13.13
CA GLY A 38 -2.49 21.92 -14.14
C GLY A 38 -1.99 20.58 -14.66
N GLU A 39 -1.71 19.65 -13.76
CA GLU A 39 -1.30 18.27 -14.08
C GLU A 39 -2.37 17.53 -14.89
N LEU A 40 -3.65 17.64 -14.53
CA LEU A 40 -4.74 17.00 -15.27
C LEU A 40 -4.87 17.53 -16.70
N ASN A 41 -4.74 18.83 -16.90
CA ASN A 41 -4.77 19.43 -18.24
C ASN A 41 -3.56 18.98 -19.07
N LEU A 42 -2.38 18.92 -18.47
CA LEU A 42 -1.17 18.40 -19.13
C LEU A 42 -1.32 16.93 -19.49
N LEU A 43 -1.89 16.13 -18.59
CA LEU A 43 -2.15 14.71 -18.82
C LEU A 43 -3.16 14.52 -19.94
N GLU A 44 -4.24 15.29 -19.97
CA GLU A 44 -5.25 15.22 -21.03
C GLU A 44 -4.63 15.51 -22.39
N ASN A 45 -3.74 16.50 -22.48
CA ASN A 45 -3.00 16.80 -23.69
C ASN A 45 -2.02 15.67 -24.05
N LYS A 46 -1.28 15.12 -23.08
CA LYS A 46 -0.36 14.00 -23.28
C LYS A 46 -1.09 12.74 -23.78
N LEU A 47 -2.27 12.45 -23.24
CA LEU A 47 -3.13 11.33 -23.65
C LEU A 47 -3.72 11.51 -25.06
N LYS A 48 -3.97 12.76 -25.48
CA LYS A 48 -4.43 13.06 -26.86
C LYS A 48 -3.30 12.97 -27.88
N SER A 49 -2.08 13.32 -27.49
CA SER A 49 -0.91 13.24 -28.37
C SER A 49 -0.29 11.85 -28.47
N ASP A 50 -0.41 11.04 -27.42
CA ASP A 50 0.29 9.76 -27.30
C ASP A 50 -0.70 8.60 -27.18
N THR A 51 -0.94 7.92 -28.31
CA THR A 51 -1.86 6.77 -28.40
C THR A 51 -1.41 5.57 -27.56
N ASP A 52 -0.12 5.46 -27.26
CA ASP A 52 0.46 4.32 -26.54
C ASP A 52 0.21 4.35 -25.03
N LEU A 53 -0.25 5.49 -24.50
CA LEU A 53 -0.70 5.62 -23.10
C LEU A 53 -2.14 5.10 -22.91
N THR A 54 -2.97 5.12 -23.94
CA THR A 54 -4.39 4.72 -23.87
C THR A 54 -4.59 3.20 -23.82
N THR A 55 -3.60 2.43 -24.28
CA THR A 55 -3.57 0.97 -24.28
C THR A 55 -3.00 0.38 -22.99
N ILE A 56 -2.46 1.23 -22.10
CA ILE A 56 -1.85 0.77 -20.85
C ILE A 56 -2.95 0.27 -19.90
N THR A 57 -2.99 -1.05 -19.73
CA THR A 57 -4.00 -1.71 -18.89
C THR A 57 -3.59 -1.77 -17.41
N SER A 58 -2.31 -1.59 -17.11
CA SER A 58 -1.78 -1.71 -15.74
C SER A 58 -1.33 -0.35 -15.17
N ALA A 59 -1.76 -0.04 -13.94
CA ALA A 59 -1.41 1.20 -13.25
C ALA A 59 0.11 1.33 -13.00
N ILE A 60 0.82 0.20 -12.88
CA ILE A 60 2.27 0.15 -12.64
C ILE A 60 3.03 0.61 -13.89
N THR A 61 2.72 0.05 -15.06
CA THR A 61 3.36 0.45 -16.33
C THR A 61 3.01 1.88 -16.72
N PHE A 62 1.86 2.39 -16.27
CA PHE A 62 1.47 3.77 -16.48
C PHE A 62 2.30 4.72 -15.60
N LEU A 63 2.54 4.34 -14.34
CA LEU A 63 3.42 5.10 -13.45
C LEU A 63 4.87 5.16 -13.95
N ASP A 64 5.37 4.09 -14.54
CA ASP A 64 6.76 4.02 -15.07
C ASP A 64 6.99 4.95 -16.28
N LYS A 65 5.93 5.23 -17.06
CA LYS A 65 5.98 6.18 -18.20
C LYS A 65 5.69 7.63 -17.79
N LEU A 66 5.31 7.88 -16.54
CA LEU A 66 5.03 9.22 -16.04
C LEU A 66 6.28 9.79 -15.37
N ASP A 67 6.74 10.92 -15.90
CA ASP A 67 7.83 11.67 -15.30
C ASP A 67 7.35 12.32 -13.99
N PHE A 68 7.99 11.94 -12.89
CA PHE A 68 7.65 12.41 -11.55
C PHE A 68 7.75 13.94 -11.41
N ASP A 69 8.68 14.56 -12.13
CA ASP A 69 8.91 16.01 -12.08
C ASP A 69 7.75 16.82 -12.67
N TYR A 70 7.03 16.25 -13.65
CA TYR A 70 5.90 16.91 -14.30
C TYR A 70 4.55 16.57 -13.65
N PHE A 71 4.44 15.40 -13.00
CA PHE A 71 3.20 14.91 -12.39
C PHE A 71 3.38 14.44 -10.93
N PRO A 72 3.89 15.29 -10.02
CA PRO A 72 4.17 14.89 -8.65
C PRO A 72 2.90 14.52 -7.85
N VAL A 73 1.80 15.26 -8.02
CA VAL A 73 0.57 15.01 -7.25
C VAL A 73 -0.14 13.77 -7.78
N PHE A 74 -0.27 13.66 -9.10
CA PHE A 74 -0.94 12.54 -9.74
C PHE A 74 -0.18 11.21 -9.58
N SER A 75 1.15 11.23 -9.66
CA SER A 75 1.97 10.03 -9.42
C SER A 75 1.83 9.52 -7.98
N LEU A 76 1.71 10.42 -7.00
CA LEU A 76 1.46 10.04 -5.61
C LEU A 76 0.10 9.35 -5.46
N PHE A 77 -0.95 9.87 -6.08
CA PHE A 77 -2.28 9.24 -6.05
C PHE A 77 -2.25 7.82 -6.64
N ILE A 78 -1.52 7.61 -7.73
CA ILE A 78 -1.36 6.27 -8.32
C ILE A 78 -0.57 5.35 -7.41
N LYS A 79 0.49 5.84 -6.73
CA LYS A 79 1.19 5.06 -5.71
C LYS A 79 0.27 4.64 -4.58
N ILE A 80 -0.51 5.58 -4.04
CA ILE A 80 -1.50 5.30 -3.00
C ILE A 80 -2.49 4.23 -3.49
N LEU A 81 -3.00 4.37 -4.71
CA LEU A 81 -3.93 3.41 -5.31
C LEU A 81 -3.33 1.99 -5.45
N ILE A 82 -2.05 1.89 -5.83
CA ILE A 82 -1.33 0.60 -5.96
C ILE A 82 -1.03 0.00 -4.58
N THR A 83 -0.71 0.83 -3.58
CA THR A 83 -0.44 0.37 -2.21
C THR A 83 -1.69 -0.02 -1.45
N LEU A 84 -2.83 0.60 -1.77
CA LEU A 84 -4.12 0.19 -1.22
C LEU A 84 -4.45 -1.21 -1.76
N PRO A 85 -4.84 -2.15 -0.89
CA PRO A 85 -5.26 -3.47 -1.34
C PRO A 85 -6.57 -3.32 -2.14
N ILE A 86 -6.43 -3.16 -3.46
CA ILE A 86 -7.54 -3.08 -4.41
C ILE A 86 -8.34 -4.39 -4.45
N SER A 87 -7.69 -5.50 -4.10
CA SER A 87 -8.33 -6.81 -4.01
C SER A 87 -8.40 -7.28 -2.56
N ILE A 88 -9.57 -7.76 -2.16
CA ILE A 88 -9.79 -8.48 -0.90
C ILE A 88 -8.98 -9.80 -0.88
N ALA A 89 -8.56 -10.30 -2.05
CA ALA A 89 -7.83 -11.56 -2.20
C ALA A 89 -6.54 -11.67 -1.38
N THR A 90 -5.79 -10.58 -1.17
CA THR A 90 -4.59 -10.60 -0.32
C THR A 90 -4.97 -10.76 1.16
N ALA A 91 -5.97 -10.02 1.62
CA ALA A 91 -6.52 -10.17 2.96
C ALA A 91 -7.14 -11.58 3.16
N GLU A 92 -7.92 -12.08 2.19
CA GLU A 92 -8.50 -13.43 2.20
C GLU A 92 -7.42 -14.52 2.25
N ARG A 93 -6.34 -14.37 1.48
CA ARG A 93 -5.20 -15.30 1.52
C ARG A 93 -4.51 -15.28 2.88
N SER A 94 -4.36 -14.10 3.49
CA SER A 94 -3.83 -13.97 4.86
C SER A 94 -4.77 -14.60 5.90
N PHE A 95 -6.08 -14.36 5.81
CA PHE A 95 -7.07 -14.96 6.71
C PHE A 95 -7.21 -16.47 6.52
N SER A 96 -7.07 -16.97 5.29
CA SER A 96 -7.02 -18.41 4.99
C SER A 96 -5.79 -19.06 5.61
N SER A 97 -4.62 -18.42 5.48
CA SER A 97 -3.39 -18.89 6.13
C SER A 97 -3.50 -18.88 7.65
N LEU A 98 -4.09 -17.81 8.22
CA LEU A 98 -4.38 -17.72 9.65
C LEU A 98 -5.36 -18.80 10.11
N ARG A 99 -6.38 -19.10 9.30
CA ARG A 99 -7.37 -20.16 9.58
C ARG A 99 -6.72 -21.52 9.61
N LEU A 100 -5.78 -21.81 8.70
CA LEU A 100 -4.98 -23.03 8.75
C LEU A 100 -4.19 -23.06 10.07
N LEU A 101 -3.43 -22.01 10.38
CA LEU A 101 -2.62 -21.92 11.58
C LEU A 101 -3.44 -22.10 12.87
N LYS A 102 -4.63 -21.46 12.96
CA LYS A 102 -5.58 -21.65 14.07
C LYS A 102 -6.15 -23.07 14.15
N THR A 103 -6.50 -23.67 13.00
CA THR A 103 -7.13 -24.99 12.95
C THR A 103 -6.17 -26.09 13.40
N TRP A 104 -4.90 -26.01 12.99
CA TRP A 104 -3.83 -26.93 13.40
C TRP A 104 -3.50 -26.87 14.90
N LEU A 105 -3.71 -25.72 15.56
CA LEU A 105 -3.28 -25.47 16.94
C LEU A 105 -4.44 -25.34 17.96
N ARG A 106 -5.67 -25.63 17.52
CA ARG A 106 -6.95 -25.25 18.16
C ARG A 106 -7.15 -25.68 19.62
N THR A 107 -6.37 -26.64 20.15
CA THR A 107 -6.53 -27.13 21.53
C THR A 107 -5.56 -26.51 22.54
N ARG A 108 -4.57 -25.70 22.14
CA ARG A 108 -3.50 -25.23 23.06
C ARG A 108 -2.91 -23.82 22.79
N MET A 109 -3.68 -22.88 22.26
CA MET A 109 -3.11 -21.59 21.83
C MET A 109 -3.76 -20.37 22.48
N SER A 110 -2.94 -19.53 23.12
CA SER A 110 -3.30 -18.16 23.52
C SER A 110 -3.07 -17.18 22.36
N GLU A 111 -3.73 -16.03 22.39
CA GLU A 111 -3.59 -14.97 21.36
C GLU A 111 -2.13 -14.51 21.21
N GLU A 112 -1.37 -14.36 22.32
CA GLU A 112 0.07 -14.01 22.28
C GLU A 112 0.89 -14.99 21.41
N ARG A 113 0.70 -16.29 21.63
CA ARG A 113 1.42 -17.33 20.88
C ARG A 113 1.01 -17.31 19.41
N LEU A 114 -0.25 -17.00 19.13
CA LEU A 114 -0.80 -16.93 17.79
C LEU A 114 -0.17 -15.80 17.00
N THR A 115 -0.09 -14.61 17.61
CA THR A 115 0.55 -13.43 17.00
C THR A 115 2.02 -13.71 16.69
N GLY A 116 2.76 -14.32 17.62
CA GLY A 116 4.16 -14.70 17.38
C GLY A 116 4.36 -15.70 16.22
N LEU A 117 3.51 -16.72 16.12
CA LEU A 117 3.58 -17.67 14.99
C LEU A 117 3.12 -17.06 13.66
N ALA A 118 2.10 -16.20 13.68
CA ALA A 118 1.66 -15.48 12.49
C ALA A 118 2.79 -14.58 11.97
N LEU A 119 3.52 -13.90 12.86
CA LEU A 119 4.68 -13.09 12.51
C LEU A 119 5.78 -13.93 11.87
N LEU A 120 6.13 -15.08 12.47
CA LEU A 120 7.12 -16.00 11.91
C LEU A 120 6.70 -16.51 10.52
N TYR A 121 5.40 -16.79 10.33
CA TYR A 121 4.88 -17.27 9.05
C TYR A 121 4.91 -16.20 7.95
N ILE A 122 4.60 -14.94 8.29
CA ILE A 122 4.68 -13.80 7.36
C ILE A 122 6.14 -13.55 6.96
N HIS A 123 7.05 -13.60 7.92
CA HIS A 123 8.48 -13.33 7.73
C HIS A 123 9.32 -14.58 7.45
N LYS A 124 8.70 -15.69 7.03
CA LYS A 124 9.40 -16.97 6.76
C LYS A 124 10.49 -16.91 5.69
N ASN A 125 10.48 -15.86 4.86
CA ASN A 125 11.46 -15.62 3.79
C ASN A 125 12.67 -14.80 4.27
N ILE A 126 12.68 -14.33 5.52
CA ILE A 126 13.86 -13.69 6.11
C ILE A 126 14.85 -14.81 6.43
N ASP A 127 16.05 -14.72 5.85
CA ASP A 127 17.09 -15.71 6.11
C ASP A 127 17.68 -15.47 7.50
N ILE A 128 17.45 -16.42 8.41
CA ILE A 128 17.89 -16.35 9.80
C ILE A 128 19.28 -16.99 9.95
N HIS A 129 19.83 -17.61 8.91
CA HIS A 129 21.03 -18.45 9.00
C HIS A 129 22.22 -17.79 9.71
N ASN A 130 22.45 -16.49 9.49
CA ASN A 130 23.58 -15.77 10.08
C ASN A 130 23.39 -15.41 11.56
N ASN A 131 22.20 -15.63 12.13
CA ASN A 131 21.85 -15.20 13.48
C ASN A 131 21.31 -16.32 14.37
N ILE A 132 21.31 -17.58 13.90
CA ILE A 132 20.78 -18.72 14.64
C ILE A 132 21.49 -18.89 15.98
N GLU A 133 22.84 -18.83 16.00
CA GLU A 133 23.61 -18.95 17.24
C GLU A 133 23.31 -17.81 18.22
N ASN A 134 23.14 -16.59 17.72
CA ASN A 134 22.77 -15.44 18.56
C ASN A 134 21.35 -15.59 19.14
N ILE A 135 20.40 -16.13 18.38
CA ILE A 135 19.04 -16.40 18.85
C ILE A 135 19.04 -17.50 19.91
N ILE A 136 19.80 -18.58 19.69
CA ILE A 136 19.94 -19.68 20.66
C ILE A 136 20.59 -19.17 21.95
N ASN A 137 21.69 -18.43 21.85
CA ASN A 137 22.40 -17.86 23.01
C ASN A 137 21.51 -16.87 23.76
N ARG A 138 20.74 -16.04 23.05
CA ARG A 138 19.75 -15.14 23.67
C ARG A 138 18.67 -15.93 24.40
N PHE A 139 18.12 -16.98 23.80
CA PHE A 139 17.09 -17.81 24.43
C PHE A 139 17.63 -18.61 25.63
N ALA A 140 18.89 -19.04 25.58
CA ALA A 140 19.55 -19.73 26.68
C ALA A 140 19.85 -18.79 27.86
N ASN A 141 20.18 -17.53 27.57
CA ASN A 141 20.48 -16.51 28.57
C ASN A 141 19.22 -15.85 29.16
N ASP A 142 18.13 -15.76 28.39
CA ASP A 142 16.84 -15.33 28.89
C ASP A 142 16.25 -16.41 29.81
N LYS A 143 16.12 -16.10 31.10
CA LYS A 143 15.47 -16.98 32.09
C LYS A 143 13.99 -17.22 31.79
N ASN A 144 13.42 -16.46 30.86
CA ASN A 144 12.04 -16.57 30.41
C ASN A 144 11.94 -17.56 29.24
N ARG A 145 11.10 -18.59 29.41
CA ARG A 145 10.75 -19.54 28.34
C ARG A 145 9.89 -18.94 27.22
N LYS A 146 9.57 -17.65 27.28
CA LYS A 146 8.75 -16.92 26.30
C LYS A 146 9.58 -15.78 25.71
N LEU A 147 9.59 -15.70 24.39
CA LEU A 147 10.12 -14.55 23.65
C LEU A 147 8.95 -13.60 23.37
N ASP A 148 9.07 -12.36 23.82
CA ASP A 148 8.19 -11.29 23.37
C ASP A 148 8.69 -10.77 22.02
N PHE A 149 7.84 -10.91 21.01
CA PHE A 149 8.05 -10.28 19.72
C PHE A 149 7.42 -8.89 19.78
N ILE A 150 8.23 -7.90 20.13
CA ILE A 150 7.83 -6.49 20.15
C ILE A 150 7.94 -5.94 18.72
N LEU A 151 6.88 -5.28 18.24
CA LEU A 151 6.83 -4.55 16.97
C LEU A 151 7.57 -3.22 17.07
#